data_AF-A0A4T0WFE7-F1
#
_entry.id   AF-A0A4T0WFE7-F1
#
_cell.length_a   1.000
_cell.length_b   1.000
_cell.length_c   1.000
_cell.angle_alpha   90.00
_cell.angle_beta   90.00
_cell.angle_gamma   90.00
#
_symmetry.space_group_name_H-M   'P 1'
#
loop_
_entity.id
_entity.type
_entity.pdbx_description
1 polymer ?
#
loop_
_entity_poly.entity_id
_entity_poly.type
_entity_poly.pdbx_seq_one_letter_code
_entity_poly.pdbx_strand_id
1 'polypeptide(L)'
;MGEKEATRRPFRLGANSSKMSVEGPSEEGSASSKRKEIYPVECVSCLDDFNSKDMVKVTCHRYCRECFERLITTAVQNEQQWPPKCCLNDIPFRTILRYVPKDLGKTYKDRAAEWKIPISQRIYCNQPDCGLWVRPDHDRDLALTKALAADEGWQHCLKCQALVEHREACQHMTCRCGYEFCYVCNQKWRTCTCTMDQLNAIKAGAATRRQERQRREAEAESELQDALRQIEEFEREEALKAELLRQDMERQEEERRQRELEERVRLESLRRHQIEVKYQGLREMLDQIHDLQEVIVRYQHDKEKELASHEASTSMIELEAKQQAEYLEVTEMAAQKLATKEQALATEYILRVIEEKKTEDAYLQVLEGFFAGKPASEARVEELMRQLRKKMDKGWRAWVRWRKEEAAAYKMKVEEERTIREEIMYSVKKRHEESVEEGRRELGRRQAAELRWVTFVVAERAQLLARMETAEVEDGANGYIVSGSEGEAAYEGVSGPS
;
A
#
# COMPACT_ATOMS: atom_id res chain seq x y z
N MET A 1 10.93 12.10 -5.25
CA MET A 1 12.41 11.95 -5.25
C MET A 1 12.74 10.70 -4.45
N GLY A 2 13.87 10.02 -4.73
CA GLY A 2 14.19 8.75 -4.07
C GLY A 2 14.69 8.93 -2.64
N GLU A 3 14.37 7.96 -1.78
CA GLU A 3 15.00 7.76 -0.49
C GLU A 3 16.48 7.37 -0.65
N LYS A 4 17.32 7.64 0.35
CA LYS A 4 17.88 6.58 1.21
C LYS A 4 18.81 7.14 2.28
N GLU A 5 18.43 6.92 3.54
CA GLU A 5 19.31 7.11 4.69
C GLU A 5 20.19 5.87 4.87
N ALA A 6 21.48 6.05 5.19
CA ALA A 6 22.44 4.97 5.34
C ALA A 6 23.28 5.15 6.62
N THR A 7 23.12 4.22 7.56
CA THR A 7 23.71 4.29 8.90
C THR A 7 25.23 4.07 8.90
N ARG A 8 25.96 4.74 9.82
CA ARG A 8 27.19 4.21 10.42
C ARG A 8 27.65 4.92 11.71
N ARG A 9 27.76 4.10 12.76
CA ARG A 9 28.43 4.20 14.08
C ARG A 9 29.28 5.47 14.41
N PRO A 10 29.15 6.02 15.64
CA PRO A 10 30.06 7.06 16.15
C PRO A 10 31.44 6.52 16.56
N PHE A 11 32.44 7.41 16.54
CA PHE A 11 33.83 7.16 16.96
C PHE A 11 34.10 7.76 18.37
N ARG A 12 35.14 7.30 19.07
CA ARG A 12 35.53 7.85 20.38
C ARG A 12 36.44 9.08 20.25
N LEU A 13 36.03 10.19 20.88
CA LEU A 13 36.87 11.15 21.61
C LEU A 13 36.03 11.59 22.84
N GLY A 14 36.56 12.02 23.98
CA GLY A 14 37.93 12.39 24.32
C GLY A 14 37.89 13.68 25.14
N ALA A 15 37.51 13.58 26.41
CA ALA A 15 37.28 14.73 27.30
C ALA A 15 38.37 14.83 28.38
N ASN A 16 39.11 15.94 28.40
CA ASN A 16 40.22 16.15 29.34
C ASN A 16 39.74 16.78 30.66
N SER A 17 40.42 16.46 31.74
CA SER A 17 40.23 17.11 33.04
C SER A 17 40.85 18.51 33.05
N SER A 18 40.17 19.48 33.68
CA SER A 18 40.68 20.83 33.94
C SER A 18 40.10 21.42 35.22
N LYS A 19 40.95 21.59 36.25
CA LYS A 19 40.88 22.67 37.25
C LYS A 19 42.19 22.73 38.06
N MET A 20 42.82 23.89 38.05
CA MET A 20 43.95 24.26 38.94
C MET A 20 43.37 24.70 40.31
N SER A 21 44.09 24.57 41.43
CA SER A 21 45.05 25.55 42.03
C SER A 21 45.21 25.18 43.53
N VAL A 22 46.09 25.67 44.44
CA VAL A 22 47.31 26.51 44.60
C VAL A 22 47.65 26.42 46.13
N GLU A 23 48.84 26.52 46.73
CA GLU A 23 50.20 26.96 46.34
C GLU A 23 51.27 25.99 46.96
N GLY A 24 52.41 26.51 47.46
CA GLY A 24 53.37 25.86 48.38
C GLY A 24 53.57 26.72 49.64
N PRO A 25 54.77 26.76 50.30
CA PRO A 25 56.02 26.00 50.13
C PRO A 25 56.16 24.94 51.29
N SER A 26 57.30 24.35 51.73
CA SER A 26 58.71 24.78 51.76
C SER A 26 59.71 23.63 51.95
N GLU A 27 60.99 24.00 51.73
CA GLU A 27 62.23 23.48 52.32
C GLU A 27 62.87 22.16 51.83
N GLU A 28 64.20 22.26 51.73
CA GLU A 28 65.13 21.37 51.06
C GLU A 28 65.65 20.27 51.99
N GLY A 29 66.04 19.12 51.42
CA GLY A 29 66.65 18.02 52.16
C GLY A 29 67.67 17.25 51.32
N SER A 30 68.89 17.76 51.21
CA SER A 30 69.95 17.13 50.41
C SER A 30 70.38 15.77 50.97
N ALA A 31 70.21 14.71 50.19
CA ALA A 31 70.54 13.34 50.57
C ALA A 31 71.38 12.64 49.50
N SER A 32 72.69 12.93 49.47
CA SER A 32 73.64 12.16 48.66
C SER A 32 73.68 10.70 49.15
N SER A 33 73.30 9.76 48.29
CA SER A 33 73.42 8.33 48.59
C SER A 33 73.74 7.51 47.34
N LYS A 34 74.89 6.83 47.42
CA LYS A 34 75.51 6.00 46.38
C LYS A 34 74.48 5.01 45.80
N ARG A 35 74.37 4.95 44.47
CA ARG A 35 73.60 3.90 43.78
C ARG A 35 74.24 2.56 44.14
N LYS A 36 73.55 1.73 44.92
CA LYS A 36 73.95 0.34 45.14
C LYS A 36 73.59 -0.48 43.91
N GLU A 37 74.54 -1.22 43.39
CA GLU A 37 74.33 -2.17 42.30
C GLU A 37 73.29 -3.22 42.72
N ILE A 38 72.41 -3.58 41.78
CA ILE A 38 71.34 -4.54 42.00
C ILE A 38 71.82 -5.87 41.44
N TYR A 39 72.28 -6.76 42.32
CA TYR A 39 72.48 -8.16 41.96
C TYR A 39 71.13 -8.91 42.01
N PRO A 40 70.87 -9.84 41.08
CA PRO A 40 69.76 -10.77 41.20
C PRO A 40 69.98 -11.71 42.40
N VAL A 41 68.89 -12.27 42.92
CA VAL A 41 68.90 -13.23 44.01
C VAL A 41 67.83 -14.30 43.78
N GLU A 42 68.25 -15.55 43.84
CA GLU A 42 67.44 -16.74 43.61
C GLU A 42 66.33 -16.94 44.65
N CYS A 43 65.13 -17.30 44.19
CA CYS A 43 64.01 -17.68 45.05
C CYS A 43 64.05 -19.17 45.44
N VAL A 44 64.10 -19.47 46.74
CA VAL A 44 64.19 -20.84 47.28
C VAL A 44 63.03 -21.80 46.92
N SER A 45 61.96 -21.31 46.29
CA SER A 45 60.75 -22.09 45.96
C SER A 45 60.45 -22.24 44.46
N CYS A 46 61.14 -21.51 43.59
CA CYS A 46 61.01 -21.66 42.13
C CYS A 46 62.37 -21.66 41.40
N LEU A 47 63.45 -21.28 42.09
CA LEU A 47 64.84 -21.23 41.61
C LEU A 47 65.08 -20.17 40.51
N ASP A 48 64.10 -19.28 40.27
CA ASP A 48 64.28 -18.09 39.42
C ASP A 48 64.95 -16.94 40.17
N ASP A 49 65.67 -16.10 39.43
CA ASP A 49 66.40 -14.92 39.91
C ASP A 49 65.51 -13.66 39.96
N PHE A 50 65.46 -12.98 41.12
CA PHE A 50 64.68 -11.77 41.32
C PHE A 50 65.51 -10.59 41.85
N ASN A 51 65.02 -9.37 41.65
CA ASN A 51 65.58 -8.18 42.28
C ASN A 51 65.51 -8.29 43.81
N SER A 52 66.67 -8.17 44.49
CA SER A 52 66.82 -8.27 45.95
C SER A 52 65.90 -7.33 46.77
N LYS A 53 65.34 -6.28 46.14
CA LYS A 53 64.33 -5.38 46.73
C LYS A 53 62.91 -5.96 46.79
N ASP A 54 62.53 -6.78 45.82
CA ASP A 54 61.15 -7.23 45.61
C ASP A 54 60.86 -8.58 46.26
N MET A 55 61.90 -9.26 46.74
CA MET A 55 61.84 -10.51 47.48
C MET A 55 61.40 -10.34 48.94
N VAL A 56 60.63 -11.30 49.42
CA VAL A 56 60.32 -11.47 50.85
C VAL A 56 61.50 -12.16 51.53
N LYS A 57 62.27 -11.40 52.33
CA LYS A 57 63.30 -11.97 53.22
C LYS A 57 62.64 -12.48 54.50
N VAL A 58 62.72 -13.80 54.73
CA VAL A 58 62.47 -14.41 56.05
C VAL A 58 63.80 -14.69 56.76
N THR A 59 63.77 -15.40 57.89
CA THR A 59 64.97 -15.67 58.72
C THR A 59 65.99 -16.57 58.02
N CYS A 60 65.53 -17.63 57.37
CA CYS A 60 66.36 -18.61 56.66
C CYS A 60 66.62 -18.26 55.20
N HIS A 61 65.58 -17.90 54.44
CA HIS A 61 65.63 -17.82 52.98
C HIS A 61 64.95 -16.57 52.41
N ARG A 62 64.96 -16.45 51.08
CA ARG A 62 64.26 -15.41 50.31
C ARG A 62 63.29 -16.05 49.33
N TYR A 63 62.11 -15.45 49.22
CA TYR A 63 61.04 -15.88 48.33
C TYR A 63 60.67 -14.72 47.40
N CYS A 64 60.32 -15.00 46.14
CA CYS A 64 59.52 -14.07 45.35
C CYS A 64 58.12 -13.94 45.99
N ARG A 65 57.38 -12.86 45.68
CA ARG A 65 56.09 -12.59 46.32
C ARG A 65 55.08 -13.72 46.09
N GLU A 66 55.00 -14.23 44.86
CA GLU A 66 54.07 -15.30 44.48
C GLU A 66 54.34 -16.60 45.23
N CYS A 67 55.61 -17.02 45.36
CA CYS A 67 55.95 -18.20 46.15
C CYS A 67 55.74 -18.00 47.66
N PHE A 68 55.95 -16.79 48.18
CA PHE A 68 55.63 -16.48 49.58
C PHE A 68 54.11 -16.50 49.80
N GLU A 69 53.33 -15.90 48.90
CA GLU A 69 51.87 -15.91 48.97
C GLU A 69 51.33 -17.33 48.90
N ARG A 70 51.79 -18.14 47.94
CA ARG A 70 51.45 -19.57 47.81
C ARG A 70 51.72 -20.37 49.09
N LEU A 71 52.86 -20.14 49.74
CA LEU A 71 53.19 -20.77 51.03
C LEU A 71 52.17 -20.44 52.13
N ILE A 72 51.70 -19.20 52.19
CA ILE A 72 50.69 -18.76 53.17
C ILE A 72 49.29 -19.26 52.78
N THR A 73 48.93 -19.26 51.50
CA THR A 73 47.67 -19.82 50.96
C THR A 73 47.53 -21.29 51.34
N THR A 74 48.57 -22.10 51.12
CA THR A 74 48.59 -23.52 51.51
C THR A 74 48.43 -23.67 53.03
N ALA A 75 49.10 -22.84 53.84
CA ALA A 75 49.00 -22.93 55.30
C ALA A 75 47.62 -22.53 55.86
N VAL A 76 46.87 -21.60 55.25
CA VAL A 76 45.49 -21.27 55.70
C VAL A 76 44.43 -22.27 55.21
N GLN A 77 44.79 -23.17 54.29
CA GLN A 77 43.90 -24.22 53.77
C GLN A 77 43.96 -25.51 54.60
N ASN A 78 45.06 -25.77 55.31
CA ASN A 78 45.27 -27.04 56.03
C ASN A 78 45.85 -26.82 57.44
N GLU A 79 45.10 -27.19 58.47
CA GLU A 79 45.50 -27.07 59.87
C GLU A 79 46.75 -27.92 60.21
N GLN A 80 47.07 -28.97 59.43
CA GLN A 80 48.32 -29.73 59.58
C GLN A 80 49.57 -28.98 59.07
N GLN A 81 49.39 -27.99 58.21
CA GLN A 81 50.46 -27.17 57.62
C GLN A 81 50.59 -25.81 58.33
N TRP A 82 49.96 -25.70 59.51
CA TRP A 82 49.96 -24.52 60.36
C TRP A 82 50.89 -24.70 61.59
N PRO A 83 51.63 -23.65 62.02
CA PRO A 83 51.80 -22.36 61.35
C PRO A 83 52.74 -22.47 60.12
N PRO A 84 52.70 -21.51 59.18
CA PRO A 84 53.63 -21.48 58.05
C PRO A 84 55.08 -21.28 58.51
N LYS A 85 55.97 -22.20 58.10
CA LYS A 85 57.40 -22.21 58.43
C LYS A 85 58.27 -22.10 57.18
N CYS A 86 59.42 -21.47 57.31
CA CYS A 86 60.54 -21.61 56.38
C CYS A 86 61.49 -22.66 56.98
N CYS A 87 61.58 -23.83 56.36
CA CYS A 87 62.24 -25.01 56.90
C CYS A 87 61.72 -25.37 58.31
N LEU A 88 62.44 -24.99 59.37
CA LEU A 88 62.04 -25.20 60.77
C LEU A 88 61.74 -23.89 61.53
N ASN A 89 61.89 -22.72 60.89
CA ASN A 89 61.67 -21.42 61.52
C ASN A 89 60.24 -20.91 61.26
N ASP A 90 59.55 -20.52 62.33
CA ASP A 90 58.25 -19.83 62.22
C ASP A 90 58.41 -18.48 61.52
N ILE A 91 57.52 -18.19 60.57
CA ILE A 91 57.52 -16.91 59.85
C ILE A 91 56.76 -15.87 60.69
N PRO A 92 57.36 -14.72 61.07
CA PRO A 92 56.69 -13.79 61.97
C PRO A 92 55.37 -13.25 61.41
N PHE A 93 54.33 -13.22 62.24
CA PHE A 93 52.97 -12.78 61.90
C PHE A 93 52.92 -11.39 61.22
N ARG A 94 53.81 -10.47 61.64
CA ARG A 94 53.97 -9.13 61.04
C ARG A 94 54.63 -9.13 59.66
N THR A 95 55.46 -10.13 59.36
CA THR A 95 56.08 -10.33 58.03
C THR A 95 55.04 -10.87 57.05
N ILE A 96 54.26 -11.87 57.48
CA ILE A 96 53.17 -12.46 56.68
C ILE A 96 52.20 -11.36 56.24
N LEU A 97 51.60 -10.63 57.18
CA LEU A 97 50.64 -9.55 56.91
C LEU A 97 51.22 -8.31 56.18
N ARG A 98 52.54 -8.26 55.93
CA ARG A 98 53.18 -7.18 55.16
C ARG A 98 53.33 -7.51 53.67
N TYR A 99 53.55 -8.78 53.35
CA TYR A 99 53.91 -9.21 51.99
C TYR A 99 52.80 -10.02 51.28
N VAL A 100 51.73 -10.35 52.00
CA VAL A 100 50.51 -11.02 51.51
C VAL A 100 49.40 -9.99 51.20
N PRO A 101 48.57 -10.18 50.14
CA PRO A 101 47.42 -9.33 49.86
C PRO A 101 46.38 -9.30 50.99
N LYS A 102 45.59 -8.23 51.03
CA LYS A 102 44.71 -7.91 52.17
C LYS A 102 43.72 -9.03 52.51
N ASP A 103 43.18 -9.70 51.51
CA ASP A 103 42.11 -10.69 51.66
C ASP A 103 42.64 -12.01 52.24
N LEU A 104 43.74 -12.55 51.68
CA LEU A 104 44.46 -13.66 52.31
C LEU A 104 45.01 -13.26 53.70
N GLY A 105 45.41 -12.00 53.89
CA GLY A 105 45.78 -11.43 55.19
C GLY A 105 44.61 -11.26 56.17
N LYS A 106 43.36 -11.32 55.71
CA LYS A 106 42.16 -11.43 56.55
C LYS A 106 41.91 -12.89 56.90
N THR A 107 41.85 -13.78 55.90
CA THR A 107 41.71 -15.24 56.11
C THR A 107 42.77 -15.79 57.06
N TYR A 108 44.02 -15.31 56.96
CA TYR A 108 45.12 -15.68 57.86
C TYR A 108 44.86 -15.26 59.32
N LYS A 109 44.20 -14.12 59.57
CA LYS A 109 43.79 -13.70 60.93
C LYS A 109 42.60 -14.51 61.43
N ASP A 110 41.62 -14.75 60.56
CA ASP A 110 40.40 -15.48 60.91
C ASP A 110 40.73 -16.94 61.27
N ARG A 111 41.57 -17.63 60.45
CA ARG A 111 42.13 -18.95 60.78
C ARG A 111 43.03 -18.92 62.03
N ALA A 112 43.84 -17.88 62.23
CA ALA A 112 44.65 -17.75 63.45
C ALA A 112 43.81 -17.55 64.73
N ALA A 113 42.60 -17.00 64.62
CA ALA A 113 41.66 -16.88 65.73
C ALA A 113 40.88 -18.19 65.96
N GLU A 114 40.38 -18.79 64.88
CA GLU A 114 39.66 -20.07 64.88
C GLU A 114 40.54 -21.21 65.42
N TRP A 115 41.73 -21.41 64.85
CA TRP A 115 42.60 -22.56 65.17
C TRP A 115 43.33 -22.42 66.51
N LYS A 116 43.32 -21.22 67.11
CA LYS A 116 43.71 -21.02 68.52
C LYS A 116 42.70 -21.64 69.50
N ILE A 117 41.45 -21.82 69.08
CA ILE A 117 40.41 -22.48 69.88
C ILE A 117 40.49 -24.00 69.62
N PRO A 118 40.44 -24.87 70.65
CA PRO A 118 40.34 -26.32 70.46
C PRO A 118 39.12 -26.71 69.63
N ILE A 119 39.22 -27.73 68.78
CA ILE A 119 38.15 -28.17 67.86
C ILE A 119 36.79 -28.34 68.58
N SER A 120 36.78 -28.88 69.80
CA SER A 120 35.59 -29.09 70.64
C SER A 120 34.90 -27.81 71.15
N GLN A 121 35.44 -26.62 70.86
CA GLN A 121 34.92 -25.32 71.28
C GLN A 121 34.66 -24.37 70.10
N ARG A 122 34.88 -24.81 68.85
CA ARG A 122 34.59 -24.01 67.65
C ARG A 122 33.12 -24.15 67.27
N ILE A 123 32.40 -23.03 67.15
CA ILE A 123 31.01 -23.00 66.66
C ILE A 123 31.03 -22.67 65.17
N TYR A 124 30.29 -23.45 64.38
CA TYR A 124 30.15 -23.25 62.93
C TYR A 124 28.67 -23.06 62.56
N CYS A 125 28.40 -22.36 61.46
CA CYS A 125 27.06 -22.21 60.93
C CYS A 125 26.47 -23.59 60.57
N ASN A 126 25.23 -23.85 60.98
CA ASN A 126 24.56 -25.13 60.77
C ASN A 126 23.99 -25.34 59.36
N GLN A 127 24.06 -24.33 58.49
CA GLN A 127 23.62 -24.43 57.10
C GLN A 127 24.63 -25.28 56.30
N PRO A 128 24.19 -26.34 55.58
CA PRO A 128 25.07 -27.32 54.95
C PRO A 128 26.17 -26.71 54.07
N ASP A 129 25.83 -25.71 53.25
CA ASP A 129 26.74 -25.09 52.29
C ASP A 129 27.53 -23.90 52.85
N CYS A 130 27.27 -23.51 54.11
CA CYS A 130 27.89 -22.34 54.73
C CYS A 130 29.18 -22.69 55.47
N GLY A 131 29.09 -23.56 56.49
CA GLY A 131 30.24 -24.01 57.29
C GLY A 131 31.08 -22.91 57.97
N LEU A 132 30.69 -21.63 57.91
CA LEU A 132 31.49 -20.51 58.41
C LEU A 132 31.62 -20.58 59.94
N TRP A 133 32.84 -20.32 60.44
CA TRP A 133 33.10 -20.19 61.88
C TRP A 133 32.37 -18.97 62.45
N VAL A 134 31.50 -19.20 63.43
CA VAL A 134 30.74 -18.14 64.10
C VAL A 134 31.59 -17.54 65.20
N ARG A 135 31.94 -16.26 65.07
CA ARG A 135 32.61 -15.51 66.13
C ARG A 135 31.69 -15.36 67.35
N PRO A 136 32.13 -15.71 68.57
CA PRO A 136 31.30 -15.65 69.78
C PRO A 136 30.63 -14.29 70.05
N ASP A 137 31.23 -13.19 69.58
CA ASP A 137 30.73 -11.83 69.79
C ASP A 137 29.50 -11.46 68.91
N HIS A 138 29.09 -12.33 67.97
CA HIS A 138 28.11 -12.01 66.91
C HIS A 138 26.79 -12.82 67.01
N ASP A 139 26.58 -13.57 68.08
CA ASP A 139 25.35 -14.36 68.29
C ASP A 139 24.19 -13.46 68.77
N ARG A 140 23.45 -12.92 67.79
CA ARG A 140 22.27 -12.07 68.01
C ARG A 140 21.14 -12.81 68.73
N ASP A 141 20.94 -14.09 68.41
CA ASP A 141 19.78 -14.83 68.89
C ASP A 141 19.99 -15.26 70.35
N LEU A 142 21.23 -15.62 70.73
CA LEU A 142 21.63 -15.77 72.12
C LEU A 142 21.54 -14.43 72.90
N ALA A 143 21.82 -13.29 72.27
CA ALA A 143 21.64 -11.98 72.91
C ALA A 143 20.15 -11.66 73.17
N LEU A 144 19.27 -11.90 72.18
CA LEU A 144 17.81 -11.77 72.34
C LEU A 144 17.26 -12.76 73.38
N THR A 145 17.72 -14.01 73.37
CA THR A 145 17.33 -15.03 74.36
C THR A 145 17.75 -14.63 75.78
N LYS A 146 18.94 -14.03 75.94
CA LYS A 146 19.39 -13.47 77.23
C LYS A 146 18.56 -12.27 77.68
N ALA A 147 18.15 -11.39 76.76
CA ALA A 147 17.28 -10.26 77.09
C ALA A 147 15.89 -10.72 77.53
N LEU A 148 15.26 -11.64 76.80
CA LEU A 148 13.98 -12.24 77.18
C LEU A 148 14.08 -12.96 78.54
N ALA A 149 15.14 -13.73 78.75
CA ALA A 149 15.41 -14.39 80.03
C ALA A 149 15.52 -13.39 81.20
N ALA A 150 16.16 -12.23 80.99
CA ALA A 150 16.24 -11.18 82.00
C ALA A 150 14.87 -10.54 82.28
N ASP A 151 14.06 -10.29 81.24
CA ASP A 151 12.70 -9.76 81.38
C ASP A 151 11.81 -10.71 82.19
N GLU A 152 11.76 -11.98 81.79
CA GLU A 152 11.04 -13.07 82.45
C GLU A 152 11.57 -13.43 83.85
N GLY A 153 12.79 -12.99 84.19
CA GLY A 153 13.46 -13.31 85.45
C GLY A 153 13.97 -14.75 85.54
N TRP A 154 14.22 -15.39 84.39
CA TRP A 154 14.86 -16.71 84.28
C TRP A 154 16.31 -16.67 84.79
N GLN A 155 16.76 -17.73 85.46
CA GLN A 155 18.11 -17.83 86.02
C GLN A 155 18.96 -18.87 85.31
N HIS A 156 20.28 -18.71 85.38
CA HIS A 156 21.23 -19.67 84.79
C HIS A 156 21.75 -20.65 85.85
N CYS A 157 21.79 -21.94 85.53
CA CYS A 157 22.40 -22.94 86.41
C CYS A 157 23.93 -22.83 86.37
N LEU A 158 24.60 -22.55 87.50
CA LEU A 158 26.07 -22.42 87.55
C LEU A 158 26.83 -23.65 87.00
N LYS A 159 26.27 -24.87 87.14
CA LYS A 159 26.91 -26.12 86.70
C LYS A 159 26.86 -26.35 85.17
N CYS A 160 25.80 -25.93 84.48
CA CYS A 160 25.61 -26.26 83.05
C CYS A 160 25.14 -25.07 82.18
N GLN A 161 25.02 -23.88 82.75
CA GLN A 161 24.62 -22.62 82.09
C GLN A 161 23.26 -22.63 81.36
N ALA A 162 22.47 -23.69 81.52
CA ALA A 162 21.10 -23.74 81.05
C ALA A 162 20.24 -22.69 81.77
N LEU A 163 19.37 -22.02 81.02
CA LEU A 163 18.32 -21.15 81.56
C LEU A 163 17.24 -22.00 82.24
N VAL A 164 16.74 -21.51 83.38
CA VAL A 164 15.76 -22.15 84.24
C VAL A 164 14.70 -21.14 84.60
N GLU A 165 13.45 -21.48 84.34
CA GLU A 165 12.26 -20.71 84.71
C GLU A 165 11.77 -21.10 86.12
N HIS A 166 11.26 -20.14 86.89
CA HIS A 166 10.66 -20.42 88.19
C HIS A 166 9.15 -20.69 88.10
N ARG A 167 8.75 -21.96 88.24
CA ARG A 167 7.33 -22.35 88.29
C ARG A 167 6.80 -22.64 89.70
N GLU A 168 7.67 -22.68 90.71
CA GLU A 168 7.32 -23.16 92.06
C GLU A 168 7.23 -22.04 93.12
N ALA A 169 6.94 -22.43 94.37
CA ALA A 169 6.71 -21.54 95.51
C ALA A 169 7.91 -21.36 96.47
N CYS A 170 9.02 -22.08 96.28
CA CYS A 170 10.20 -22.00 97.18
C CYS A 170 11.45 -21.47 96.46
N GLN A 171 12.50 -21.09 97.18
CA GLN A 171 13.76 -20.59 96.58
C GLN A 171 14.67 -21.70 96.03
N HIS A 172 14.42 -22.94 96.41
CA HIS A 172 15.20 -24.09 95.95
C HIS A 172 14.86 -24.37 94.48
N MET A 173 15.87 -24.62 93.67
CA MET A 173 15.71 -25.05 92.29
C MET A 173 16.68 -26.17 91.96
N THR A 174 16.16 -27.27 91.41
CA THR A 174 16.95 -28.41 90.96
C THR A 174 17.04 -28.40 89.44
N CYS A 175 18.21 -28.08 88.89
CA CYS A 175 18.43 -28.12 87.44
C CYS A 175 18.43 -29.56 86.92
N ARG A 176 18.03 -29.77 85.66
CA ARG A 176 18.06 -31.05 84.92
C ARG A 176 19.44 -31.76 84.93
N CYS A 177 20.52 -31.03 85.22
CA CYS A 177 21.87 -31.58 85.41
C CYS A 177 22.15 -32.11 86.84
N GLY A 178 21.14 -32.19 87.71
CA GLY A 178 21.27 -32.62 89.11
C GLY A 178 22.00 -31.60 89.99
N TYR A 179 21.83 -30.30 89.75
CA TYR A 179 22.43 -29.24 90.57
C TYR A 179 21.34 -28.46 91.31
N GLU A 180 21.42 -28.47 92.64
CA GLU A 180 20.56 -27.73 93.55
C GLU A 180 21.13 -26.33 93.82
N PHE A 181 20.34 -25.30 93.57
CA PHE A 181 20.73 -23.90 93.75
C PHE A 181 19.61 -23.04 94.34
N CYS A 182 19.97 -21.85 94.83
CA CYS A 182 19.02 -20.83 95.26
C CYS A 182 18.68 -19.90 94.09
N TYR A 183 17.41 -19.81 93.71
CA TYR A 183 16.96 -19.00 92.57
C TYR A 183 17.12 -17.48 92.77
N VAL A 184 17.41 -17.01 93.99
CA VAL A 184 17.62 -15.58 94.27
C VAL A 184 19.05 -15.12 93.92
N CYS A 185 20.05 -16.01 94.03
CA CYS A 185 21.47 -15.65 93.93
C CYS A 185 22.34 -16.64 93.12
N ASN A 186 21.71 -17.67 92.56
CA ASN A 186 22.29 -18.79 91.79
C ASN A 186 23.36 -19.63 92.50
N GLN A 187 23.73 -19.30 93.74
CA GLN A 187 24.65 -20.09 94.56
C GLN A 187 24.07 -21.46 94.91
N LYS A 188 24.98 -22.40 95.25
CA LYS A 188 24.63 -23.76 95.68
C LYS A 188 23.59 -23.74 96.80
N TRP A 189 22.66 -24.68 96.76
CA TRP A 189 21.62 -24.76 97.79
C TRP A 189 22.20 -24.85 99.21
N ARG A 190 21.57 -24.12 100.14
CA ARG A 190 22.01 -23.89 101.53
C ARG A 190 23.34 -23.12 101.74
N THR A 191 23.97 -22.54 100.70
CA THR A 191 25.17 -21.68 100.88
C THR A 191 24.87 -20.17 100.83
N CYS A 192 23.63 -19.76 101.10
CA CYS A 192 23.19 -18.36 101.04
C CYS A 192 22.11 -18.06 102.11
N THR A 193 22.00 -16.80 102.52
CA THR A 193 21.01 -16.30 103.49
C THR A 193 19.82 -15.56 102.85
N CYS A 194 19.55 -15.82 101.57
CA CYS A 194 18.46 -15.14 100.84
C CYS A 194 17.08 -15.42 101.46
N THR A 195 16.15 -14.46 101.37
CA THR A 195 14.79 -14.60 101.94
C THR A 195 13.71 -14.83 100.87
N MET A 196 12.54 -15.33 101.30
CA MET A 196 11.36 -15.45 100.42
C MET A 196 10.92 -14.10 99.85
N ASP A 197 11.11 -13.02 100.60
CA ASP A 197 10.77 -11.65 100.17
C ASP A 197 11.63 -11.20 98.98
N GLN A 198 12.91 -11.59 98.96
CA GLN A 198 13.81 -11.34 97.84
C GLN A 198 13.38 -12.12 96.58
N LEU A 199 12.90 -13.37 96.73
CA LEU A 199 12.31 -14.13 95.61
C LEU A 199 11.03 -13.46 95.11
N ASN A 200 10.17 -13.01 96.03
CA ASN A 200 8.91 -12.33 95.70
C ASN A 200 9.17 -10.99 95.00
N ALA A 201 10.20 -10.23 95.41
CA ALA A 201 10.62 -8.99 94.74
C ALA A 201 11.12 -9.24 93.31
N ILE A 202 11.93 -10.30 93.09
CA ILE A 202 12.37 -10.70 91.75
C ILE A 202 11.17 -11.10 90.87
N LYS A 203 10.24 -11.91 91.41
CA LYS A 203 9.01 -12.31 90.70
C LYS A 203 8.13 -11.11 90.35
N ALA A 204 7.94 -10.17 91.29
CA ALA A 204 7.18 -8.94 91.06
C ALA A 204 7.81 -8.09 89.95
N GLY A 205 9.12 -7.85 90.01
CA GLY A 205 9.83 -7.09 88.97
C GLY A 205 9.75 -7.74 87.57
N ALA A 206 9.80 -9.07 87.49
CA ALA A 206 9.60 -9.81 86.24
C ALA A 206 8.13 -9.79 85.75
N ALA A 207 7.15 -9.75 86.66
CA ALA A 207 5.75 -9.55 86.31
C ALA A 207 5.49 -8.13 85.75
N THR A 208 6.08 -7.09 86.35
CA THR A 208 5.99 -5.71 85.85
C THR A 208 6.61 -5.58 84.45
N ARG A 209 7.81 -6.13 84.22
CA ARG A 209 8.46 -6.09 82.89
C ARG A 209 7.63 -6.81 81.82
N ARG A 210 7.05 -7.97 82.15
CA ARG A 210 6.11 -8.68 81.25
C ARG A 210 4.88 -7.84 80.89
N GLN A 211 4.23 -7.24 81.89
CA GLN A 211 3.04 -6.41 81.66
C GLN A 211 3.38 -5.16 80.83
N GLU A 212 4.52 -4.52 81.07
CA GLU A 212 4.95 -3.37 80.29
C GLU A 212 5.31 -3.75 78.84
N ARG A 213 6.00 -4.87 78.64
CA ARG A 213 6.25 -5.47 77.32
C ARG A 213 4.94 -5.71 76.57
N GLN A 214 4.01 -6.45 77.17
CA GLN A 214 2.72 -6.79 76.56
C GLN A 214 1.89 -5.55 76.22
N ARG A 215 1.94 -4.50 77.06
CA ARG A 215 1.26 -3.24 76.77
C ARG A 215 1.86 -2.55 75.54
N ARG A 216 3.19 -2.45 75.45
CA ARG A 216 3.89 -1.87 74.28
C ARG A 216 3.66 -2.67 73.00
N GLU A 217 3.62 -4.00 73.11
CA GLU A 217 3.33 -4.90 71.98
C GLU A 217 1.89 -4.70 71.47
N ALA A 218 0.91 -4.54 72.36
CA ALA A 218 -0.49 -4.22 72.00
C ALA A 218 -0.71 -2.77 71.51
N GLU A 219 0.01 -1.79 72.10
CA GLU A 219 0.05 -0.39 71.64
C GLU A 219 0.53 -0.34 70.18
N ALA A 220 1.66 -1.00 69.87
CA ALA A 220 2.21 -1.09 68.52
C ALA A 220 1.35 -1.90 67.53
N GLU A 221 0.62 -2.93 68.00
CA GLU A 221 -0.33 -3.66 67.15
C GLU A 221 -1.50 -2.76 66.72
N SER A 222 -2.05 -1.95 67.64
CA SER A 222 -3.12 -1.00 67.32
C SER A 222 -2.64 0.09 66.34
N GLU A 223 -1.45 0.65 66.57
CA GLU A 223 -0.84 1.62 65.65
C GLU A 223 -0.64 1.04 64.25
N LEU A 224 -0.20 -0.22 64.15
CA LEU A 224 -0.04 -0.93 62.86
C LEU A 224 -1.39 -1.18 62.17
N GLN A 225 -2.44 -1.57 62.91
CA GLN A 225 -3.77 -1.81 62.34
C GLN A 225 -4.39 -0.52 61.74
N ASP A 226 -4.24 0.62 62.42
CA ASP A 226 -4.75 1.89 61.90
C ASP A 226 -3.87 2.48 60.79
N ALA A 227 -2.56 2.24 60.79
CA ALA A 227 -1.69 2.57 59.65
C ALA A 227 -2.06 1.78 58.38
N LEU A 228 -2.32 0.47 58.51
CA LEU A 228 -2.78 -0.38 57.40
C LEU A 228 -4.14 0.07 56.86
N ARG A 229 -5.07 0.50 57.73
CA ARG A 229 -6.38 1.06 57.33
C ARG A 229 -6.22 2.32 56.47
N GLN A 230 -5.33 3.23 56.87
CA GLN A 230 -5.06 4.47 56.13
C GLN A 230 -4.41 4.20 54.77
N ILE A 231 -3.53 3.21 54.68
CA ILE A 231 -2.94 2.77 53.41
C ILE A 231 -4.04 2.22 52.48
N GLU A 232 -4.92 1.35 52.97
CA GLU A 232 -6.01 0.78 52.15
C GLU A 232 -6.99 1.86 51.64
N GLU A 233 -7.29 2.88 52.46
CA GLU A 233 -8.13 4.02 52.05
C GLU A 233 -7.43 4.88 50.98
N PHE A 234 -6.14 5.15 51.13
CA PHE A 234 -5.34 5.87 50.14
C PHE A 234 -5.19 5.10 48.82
N GLU A 235 -4.92 3.79 48.87
CA GLU A 235 -4.84 2.92 47.68
C GLU A 235 -6.17 2.89 46.90
N ARG A 236 -7.32 2.88 47.58
CA ARG A 236 -8.65 2.99 46.94
C ARG A 236 -8.84 4.35 46.25
N GLU A 237 -8.42 5.44 46.89
CA GLU A 237 -8.46 6.77 46.27
C GLU A 237 -7.55 6.86 45.04
N GLU A 238 -6.32 6.36 45.11
CA GLU A 238 -5.39 6.36 43.97
C GLU A 238 -5.88 5.46 42.83
N ALA A 239 -6.45 4.29 43.13
CA ALA A 239 -7.06 3.43 42.12
C ALA A 239 -8.22 4.12 41.37
N LEU A 240 -9.10 4.85 42.09
CA LEU A 240 -10.19 5.59 41.48
C LEU A 240 -9.70 6.78 40.64
N LYS A 241 -8.67 7.50 41.11
CA LYS A 241 -8.01 8.58 40.34
C LYS A 241 -7.34 8.05 39.07
N ALA A 242 -6.64 6.90 39.17
CA ALA A 242 -5.99 6.25 38.04
C ALA A 242 -7.00 5.77 36.99
N GLU A 243 -8.11 5.17 37.41
CA GLU A 243 -9.15 4.70 36.51
C GLU A 243 -9.88 5.88 35.81
N LEU A 244 -10.16 6.98 36.51
CA LEU A 244 -10.70 8.19 35.89
C LEU A 244 -9.73 8.79 34.85
N LEU A 245 -8.42 8.84 35.17
CA LEU A 245 -7.39 9.30 34.23
C LEU A 245 -7.28 8.38 33.00
N ARG A 246 -7.47 7.07 33.15
CA ARG A 246 -7.52 6.14 32.01
C ARG A 246 -8.72 6.43 31.10
N GLN A 247 -9.91 6.61 31.66
CA GLN A 247 -11.12 6.91 30.89
C GLN A 247 -11.03 8.27 30.18
N ASP A 248 -10.42 9.28 30.81
CA ASP A 248 -10.12 10.58 30.18
C ASP A 248 -9.09 10.47 29.03
N MET A 249 -8.09 9.58 29.15
CA MET A 249 -7.11 9.30 28.09
C MET A 249 -7.72 8.50 26.93
N GLU A 250 -8.52 7.48 27.24
CA GLU A 250 -9.22 6.66 26.23
C GLU A 250 -10.18 7.53 25.41
N ARG A 251 -10.96 8.43 26.05
CA ARG A 251 -11.77 9.44 25.35
C ARG A 251 -10.95 10.38 24.45
N GLN A 252 -9.80 10.86 24.93
CA GLN A 252 -8.91 11.73 24.13
C GLN A 252 -8.32 11.01 22.92
N GLU A 253 -8.02 9.71 23.02
CA GLU A 253 -7.62 8.91 21.88
C GLU A 253 -8.77 8.68 20.89
N GLU A 254 -9.99 8.42 21.36
CA GLU A 254 -11.16 8.31 20.48
C GLU A 254 -11.45 9.62 19.73
N GLU A 255 -11.44 10.76 20.42
CA GLU A 255 -11.56 12.09 19.79
C GLU A 255 -10.44 12.33 18.76
N ARG A 256 -9.20 11.91 19.03
CA ARG A 256 -8.09 12.06 18.08
C ARG A 256 -8.30 11.18 16.85
N ARG A 257 -8.65 9.89 17.04
CA ARG A 257 -8.95 8.93 15.95
C ARG A 257 -10.13 9.41 15.09
N GLN A 258 -11.15 10.02 15.69
CA GLN A 258 -12.27 10.66 14.98
C GLN A 258 -11.80 11.83 14.12
N ARG A 259 -11.04 12.79 14.68
CA ARG A 259 -10.51 13.94 13.91
C ARG A 259 -9.58 13.49 12.78
N GLU A 260 -8.72 12.49 13.02
CA GLU A 260 -7.87 11.86 12.01
C GLU A 260 -8.71 11.20 10.90
N LEU A 261 -9.89 10.64 11.20
CA LEU A 261 -10.82 10.07 10.22
C LEU A 261 -11.57 11.17 9.43
N GLU A 262 -12.07 12.19 10.11
CA GLU A 262 -12.73 13.35 9.50
C GLU A 262 -11.80 14.09 8.53
N GLU A 263 -10.53 14.29 8.90
CA GLU A 263 -9.53 14.90 8.02
C GLU A 263 -9.24 14.04 6.78
N ARG A 264 -9.10 12.72 6.94
CA ARG A 264 -8.96 11.79 5.80
C ARG A 264 -10.17 11.83 4.87
N VAL A 265 -11.39 11.80 5.39
CA VAL A 265 -12.63 11.91 4.61
C VAL A 265 -12.71 13.28 3.90
N ARG A 266 -12.30 14.36 4.56
CA ARG A 266 -12.25 15.71 3.98
C ARG A 266 -11.23 15.82 2.84
N LEU A 267 -10.03 15.25 3.01
CA LEU A 267 -8.98 15.27 1.99
C LEU A 267 -9.36 14.42 0.76
N GLU A 268 -9.94 13.24 0.98
CA GLU A 268 -10.43 12.39 -0.11
C GLU A 268 -11.64 13.02 -0.83
N SER A 269 -12.55 13.67 -0.09
CA SER A 269 -13.65 14.45 -0.68
C SER A 269 -13.13 15.61 -1.56
N LEU A 270 -12.13 16.36 -1.06
CA LEU A 270 -11.47 17.41 -1.84
C LEU A 270 -10.78 16.86 -3.10
N ARG A 271 -10.08 15.71 -2.99
CA ARG A 271 -9.46 15.04 -4.14
C ARG A 271 -10.49 14.61 -5.17
N ARG A 272 -11.60 13.97 -4.74
CA ARG A 272 -12.69 13.55 -5.65
C ARG A 272 -13.30 14.75 -6.38
N HIS A 273 -13.54 15.84 -5.67
CA HIS A 273 -14.06 17.07 -6.29
C HIS A 273 -13.06 17.71 -7.28
N GLN A 274 -11.75 17.66 -7.01
CA GLN A 274 -10.73 18.08 -7.97
C GLN A 274 -10.72 17.21 -9.24
N ILE A 275 -10.94 15.90 -9.11
CA ILE A 275 -11.07 14.96 -10.24
C ILE A 275 -12.36 15.27 -11.02
N GLU A 276 -13.51 15.40 -10.34
CA GLU A 276 -14.80 15.79 -10.93
C GLU A 276 -14.69 17.09 -11.76
N VAL A 277 -14.10 18.15 -11.20
CA VAL A 277 -13.88 19.44 -11.89
C VAL A 277 -12.95 19.29 -13.09
N LYS A 278 -11.88 18.48 -12.98
CA LYS A 278 -10.98 18.16 -14.09
C LYS A 278 -11.71 17.47 -15.24
N TYR A 279 -12.49 16.42 -14.95
CA TYR A 279 -13.22 15.67 -15.97
C TYR A 279 -14.42 16.44 -16.51
N GLN A 280 -15.01 17.36 -15.74
CA GLN A 280 -16.02 18.29 -16.22
C GLN A 280 -15.44 19.27 -17.26
N GLY A 281 -14.27 19.86 -17.00
CA GLY A 281 -13.59 20.68 -18.01
C GLY A 281 -13.18 19.89 -19.27
N LEU A 282 -12.84 18.60 -19.12
CA LEU A 282 -12.58 17.71 -20.25
C LEU A 282 -13.86 17.41 -21.06
N ARG A 283 -15.01 17.19 -20.40
CA ARG A 283 -16.33 17.06 -21.06
C ARG A 283 -16.66 18.30 -21.88
N GLU A 284 -16.58 19.49 -21.28
CA GLU A 284 -16.91 20.76 -21.93
C GLU A 284 -16.03 21.07 -23.16
N MET A 285 -14.75 20.73 -23.13
CA MET A 285 -13.87 20.84 -24.31
C MET A 285 -14.19 19.79 -25.38
N LEU A 286 -14.56 18.58 -24.98
CA LEU A 286 -14.93 17.49 -25.88
C LEU A 286 -16.24 17.79 -26.62
N ASP A 287 -17.22 18.36 -25.92
CA ASP A 287 -18.52 18.73 -26.48
C ASP A 287 -18.40 19.92 -27.46
N GLN A 288 -17.55 20.91 -27.17
CA GLN A 288 -17.19 21.95 -28.14
C GLN A 288 -16.58 21.38 -29.44
N ILE A 289 -15.79 20.30 -29.34
CA ILE A 289 -15.27 19.58 -30.51
C ILE A 289 -16.40 18.83 -31.22
N HIS A 290 -17.34 18.21 -30.49
CA HIS A 290 -18.48 17.50 -31.06
C HIS A 290 -19.42 18.43 -31.84
N ASP A 291 -19.80 19.58 -31.26
CA ASP A 291 -20.61 20.60 -31.92
C ASP A 291 -19.96 21.08 -33.22
N LEU A 292 -18.65 21.39 -33.17
CA LEU A 292 -17.90 21.81 -34.34
C LEU A 292 -17.82 20.72 -35.42
N GLN A 293 -17.62 19.46 -35.03
CA GLN A 293 -17.62 18.33 -35.97
C GLN A 293 -19.00 18.13 -36.61
N GLU A 294 -20.09 18.24 -35.85
CA GLU A 294 -21.45 18.13 -36.40
C GLU A 294 -21.75 19.26 -37.39
N VAL A 295 -21.38 20.51 -37.07
CA VAL A 295 -21.53 21.66 -37.98
C VAL A 295 -20.74 21.46 -39.27
N ILE A 296 -19.50 20.96 -39.19
CA ILE A 296 -18.68 20.67 -40.37
C ILE A 296 -19.31 19.59 -41.25
N VAL A 297 -19.77 18.47 -40.67
CA VAL A 297 -20.39 17.37 -41.41
C VAL A 297 -21.71 17.81 -42.06
N ARG A 298 -22.56 18.56 -41.34
CA ARG A 298 -23.80 19.13 -41.90
C ARG A 298 -23.52 20.07 -43.08
N TYR A 299 -22.54 20.97 -42.92
CA TYR A 299 -22.13 21.89 -44.00
C TYR A 299 -21.62 21.13 -45.24
N GLN A 300 -20.81 20.09 -45.04
CA GLN A 300 -20.35 19.22 -46.12
C GLN A 300 -21.53 18.51 -46.80
N HIS A 301 -22.48 17.95 -46.04
CA HIS A 301 -23.65 17.27 -46.59
C HIS A 301 -24.54 18.19 -47.41
N ASP A 302 -24.73 19.44 -46.99
CA ASP A 302 -25.50 20.42 -47.75
C ASP A 302 -24.75 20.89 -49.01
N LYS A 303 -23.42 21.04 -48.97
CA LYS A 303 -22.62 21.32 -50.17
C LYS A 303 -22.60 20.17 -51.17
N GLU A 304 -22.58 18.92 -50.71
CA GLU A 304 -22.75 17.73 -51.58
C GLU A 304 -24.13 17.71 -52.26
N LYS A 305 -25.21 18.08 -51.54
CA LYS A 305 -26.56 18.19 -52.12
C LYS A 305 -26.65 19.30 -53.16
N GLU A 306 -26.07 20.47 -52.89
CA GLU A 306 -26.00 21.59 -53.85
C GLU A 306 -25.30 21.14 -55.15
N LEU A 307 -24.12 20.52 -55.04
CA LEU A 307 -23.34 20.02 -56.17
C LEU A 307 -24.10 18.95 -56.96
N ALA A 308 -24.60 17.90 -56.29
CA ALA A 308 -25.35 16.84 -56.95
C ALA A 308 -26.66 17.35 -57.60
N SER A 309 -27.32 18.34 -57.00
CA SER A 309 -28.50 18.99 -57.60
C SER A 309 -28.15 19.87 -58.80
N HIS A 310 -26.98 20.53 -58.79
CA HIS A 310 -26.49 21.28 -59.93
C HIS A 310 -26.12 20.35 -61.09
N GLU A 311 -25.33 19.30 -60.81
CA GLU A 311 -24.93 18.28 -61.80
C GLU A 311 -26.16 17.62 -62.46
N ALA A 312 -27.14 17.21 -61.66
CA ALA A 312 -28.41 16.66 -62.15
C ALA A 312 -29.17 17.65 -63.05
N SER A 313 -29.24 18.93 -62.65
CA SER A 313 -29.86 19.99 -63.45
C SER A 313 -29.14 20.19 -64.79
N THR A 314 -27.80 20.28 -64.78
CA THR A 314 -27.01 20.41 -66.02
C THR A 314 -27.15 19.20 -66.94
N SER A 315 -27.17 17.98 -66.39
CA SER A 315 -27.30 16.75 -67.18
C SER A 315 -28.70 16.63 -67.81
N MET A 316 -29.75 17.07 -67.10
CA MET A 316 -31.11 17.14 -67.65
C MET A 316 -31.20 18.17 -68.79
N ILE A 317 -30.66 19.39 -68.60
CA ILE A 317 -30.65 20.44 -69.62
C ILE A 317 -29.87 19.98 -70.86
N GLU A 318 -28.73 19.31 -70.68
CA GLU A 318 -27.97 18.70 -71.78
C GLU A 318 -28.78 17.63 -72.52
N LEU A 319 -29.53 16.79 -71.81
CA LEU A 319 -30.35 15.74 -72.41
C LEU A 319 -31.53 16.33 -73.19
N GLU A 320 -32.22 17.33 -72.63
CA GLU A 320 -33.31 18.03 -73.30
C GLU A 320 -32.81 18.78 -74.55
N ALA A 321 -31.63 19.40 -74.51
CA ALA A 321 -31.01 20.02 -75.68
C ALA A 321 -30.69 19.00 -76.78
N LYS A 322 -30.18 17.81 -76.42
CA LYS A 322 -29.93 16.71 -77.36
C LYS A 322 -31.23 16.18 -77.97
N GLN A 323 -32.26 15.98 -77.17
CA GLN A 323 -33.59 15.54 -77.63
C GLN A 323 -34.29 16.59 -78.49
N GLN A 324 -34.14 17.88 -78.21
CA GLN A 324 -34.70 18.95 -79.04
C GLN A 324 -34.01 19.00 -80.42
N ALA A 325 -32.70 18.79 -80.48
CA ALA A 325 -31.97 18.69 -81.75
C ALA A 325 -32.39 17.45 -82.55
N GLU A 326 -32.50 16.30 -81.89
CA GLU A 326 -32.94 15.04 -82.49
C GLU A 326 -34.41 15.12 -83.00
N TYR A 327 -35.31 15.76 -82.25
CA TYR A 327 -36.69 16.00 -82.70
C TYR A 327 -36.74 16.89 -83.96
N LEU A 328 -35.91 17.93 -84.04
CA LEU A 328 -35.78 18.77 -85.23
C LEU A 328 -35.23 17.99 -86.43
N GLU A 329 -34.18 17.19 -86.25
CA GLU A 329 -33.62 16.33 -87.30
C GLU A 329 -34.66 15.35 -87.84
N VAL A 330 -35.36 14.62 -86.97
CA VAL A 330 -36.32 13.60 -87.40
C VAL A 330 -37.59 14.22 -88.01
N THR A 331 -38.03 15.38 -87.54
CA THR A 331 -39.15 16.11 -88.17
C THR A 331 -38.77 16.69 -89.54
N GLU A 332 -37.53 17.16 -89.74
CA GLU A 332 -37.04 17.56 -91.05
C GLU A 332 -36.90 16.35 -91.99
N MET A 333 -36.28 15.26 -91.55
CA MET A 333 -36.17 14.01 -92.32
C MET A 333 -37.56 13.47 -92.73
N ALA A 334 -38.56 13.57 -91.84
CA ALA A 334 -39.93 13.22 -92.17
C ALA A 334 -40.50 14.11 -93.28
N ALA A 335 -40.33 15.44 -93.18
CA ALA A 335 -40.76 16.37 -94.22
C ALA A 335 -40.06 16.11 -95.57
N GLN A 336 -38.75 15.84 -95.56
CA GLN A 336 -37.97 15.49 -96.76
C GLN A 336 -38.45 14.17 -97.40
N LYS A 337 -38.74 13.13 -96.60
CA LYS A 337 -39.32 11.87 -97.08
C LYS A 337 -40.69 12.07 -97.74
N LEU A 338 -41.57 12.88 -97.14
CA LEU A 338 -42.87 13.21 -97.72
C LEU A 338 -42.72 13.99 -99.04
N ALA A 339 -41.91 15.05 -99.05
CA ALA A 339 -41.71 15.90 -100.23
C ALA A 339 -41.11 15.12 -101.42
N THR A 340 -40.14 14.23 -101.17
CA THR A 340 -39.54 13.37 -102.22
C THR A 340 -40.54 12.36 -102.77
N LYS A 341 -41.40 11.76 -101.93
CA LYS A 341 -42.52 10.90 -102.38
C LYS A 341 -43.55 11.68 -103.20
N GLU A 342 -43.93 12.89 -102.77
CA GLU A 342 -44.86 13.75 -103.51
C GLU A 342 -44.29 14.19 -104.86
N GLN A 343 -42.99 14.52 -104.91
CA GLN A 343 -42.28 14.84 -106.15
C GLN A 343 -42.24 13.64 -107.10
N ALA A 344 -41.98 12.42 -106.61
CA ALA A 344 -42.00 11.21 -107.42
C ALA A 344 -43.40 10.93 -108.01
N LEU A 345 -44.46 11.09 -107.22
CA LEU A 345 -45.84 10.97 -107.71
C LEU A 345 -46.23 12.11 -108.69
N ALA A 346 -45.57 13.27 -108.61
CA ALA A 346 -45.75 14.37 -109.55
C ALA A 346 -44.99 14.18 -110.87
N THR A 347 -43.77 13.60 -110.85
CA THR A 347 -43.05 13.26 -112.07
C THR A 347 -43.69 12.09 -112.81
N GLU A 348 -44.19 11.07 -112.09
CA GLU A 348 -45.02 10.01 -112.66
C GLU A 348 -46.25 10.59 -113.38
N TYR A 349 -46.93 11.57 -112.78
CA TYR A 349 -48.06 12.26 -113.40
C TYR A 349 -47.67 13.00 -114.69
N ILE A 350 -46.56 13.73 -114.70
CA ILE A 350 -46.08 14.46 -115.88
C ILE A 350 -45.77 13.48 -117.02
N LEU A 351 -45.07 12.38 -116.74
CA LEU A 351 -44.80 11.32 -117.72
C LEU A 351 -46.09 10.69 -118.25
N ARG A 352 -47.06 10.42 -117.37
CA ARG A 352 -48.39 9.93 -117.74
C ARG A 352 -49.12 10.89 -118.68
N VAL A 353 -49.17 12.18 -118.36
CA VAL A 353 -49.85 13.21 -119.19
C VAL A 353 -49.18 13.34 -120.57
N ILE A 354 -47.86 13.21 -120.64
CA ILE A 354 -47.12 13.19 -121.91
C ILE A 354 -47.52 11.97 -122.76
N GLU A 355 -47.61 10.78 -122.17
CA GLU A 355 -47.99 9.55 -122.88
C GLU A 355 -49.47 9.52 -123.28
N GLU A 356 -50.35 10.03 -122.39
CA GLU A 356 -51.77 10.25 -122.66
C GLU A 356 -51.96 11.20 -123.85
N LYS A 357 -51.17 12.30 -123.92
CA LYS A 357 -51.19 13.19 -125.09
C LYS A 357 -50.70 12.51 -126.36
N LYS A 358 -49.55 11.78 -126.34
CA LYS A 358 -49.09 11.01 -127.52
C LYS A 358 -50.16 10.05 -128.02
N THR A 359 -50.91 9.44 -127.11
CA THR A 359 -52.00 8.51 -127.43
C THR A 359 -53.18 9.22 -128.08
N GLU A 360 -53.55 10.42 -127.62
CA GLU A 360 -54.53 11.28 -128.31
C GLU A 360 -54.04 11.71 -129.70
N ASP A 361 -52.82 12.25 -129.81
CA ASP A 361 -52.24 12.72 -131.08
C ASP A 361 -52.15 11.59 -132.13
N ALA A 362 -51.73 10.38 -131.72
CA ALA A 362 -51.65 9.21 -132.60
C ALA A 362 -53.04 8.67 -132.99
N TYR A 363 -54.01 8.65 -132.08
CA TYR A 363 -55.39 8.24 -132.41
C TYR A 363 -56.06 9.24 -133.35
N LEU A 364 -55.81 10.53 -133.15
CA LEU A 364 -56.28 11.61 -134.03
C LEU A 364 -55.74 11.44 -135.46
N GLN A 365 -54.43 11.21 -135.64
CA GLN A 365 -53.85 10.94 -136.97
C GLN A 365 -54.49 9.72 -137.67
N VAL A 366 -54.77 8.64 -136.92
CA VAL A 366 -55.46 7.46 -137.46
C VAL A 366 -56.91 7.77 -137.86
N LEU A 367 -57.62 8.59 -137.08
CA LEU A 367 -58.98 9.03 -137.41
C LEU A 367 -58.99 9.97 -138.62
N GLU A 368 -58.12 10.96 -138.70
CA GLU A 368 -57.99 11.88 -139.83
C GLU A 368 -57.69 11.13 -141.13
N GLY A 369 -56.70 10.23 -141.11
CA GLY A 369 -56.39 9.37 -142.26
C GLY A 369 -57.55 8.47 -142.69
N PHE A 370 -58.35 7.97 -141.74
CA PHE A 370 -59.52 7.14 -142.05
C PHE A 370 -60.73 7.96 -142.55
N PHE A 371 -60.89 9.22 -142.15
CA PHE A 371 -62.03 10.08 -142.49
C PHE A 371 -61.76 11.12 -143.59
N ALA A 372 -60.52 11.21 -144.10
CA ALA A 372 -60.14 12.07 -145.22
C ALA A 372 -61.11 11.96 -146.41
N GLY A 373 -61.51 13.12 -146.95
CA GLY A 373 -62.39 13.23 -148.13
C GLY A 373 -63.87 12.87 -147.93
N LYS A 374 -64.32 12.51 -146.71
CA LYS A 374 -65.72 12.14 -146.44
C LYS A 374 -66.53 13.35 -145.92
N PRO A 375 -67.79 13.54 -146.34
CA PRO A 375 -68.64 14.62 -145.80
C PRO A 375 -68.94 14.38 -144.31
N ALA A 376 -69.01 15.47 -143.53
CA ALA A 376 -69.20 15.46 -142.07
C ALA A 376 -68.15 14.63 -141.27
N SER A 377 -66.95 14.48 -141.82
CA SER A 377 -65.79 13.82 -141.19
C SER A 377 -65.45 14.40 -139.81
N GLU A 378 -65.20 15.71 -139.73
CA GLU A 378 -64.72 16.43 -138.54
C GLU A 378 -65.59 16.17 -137.29
N ALA A 379 -66.90 16.31 -137.42
CA ALA A 379 -67.86 16.08 -136.34
C ALA A 379 -67.85 14.61 -135.85
N ARG A 380 -67.47 13.65 -136.70
CA ARG A 380 -67.34 12.24 -136.33
C ARG A 380 -65.98 11.91 -135.72
N VAL A 381 -64.92 12.59 -136.14
CA VAL A 381 -63.59 12.53 -135.52
C VAL A 381 -63.66 13.06 -134.09
N GLU A 382 -64.23 14.26 -133.87
CA GLU A 382 -64.36 14.83 -132.53
C GLU A 382 -65.25 13.97 -131.61
N GLU A 383 -66.35 13.38 -132.10
CA GLU A 383 -67.15 12.45 -131.29
C GLU A 383 -66.33 11.23 -130.82
N LEU A 384 -65.44 10.69 -131.65
CA LEU A 384 -64.57 9.57 -131.29
C LEU A 384 -63.42 10.00 -130.36
N MET A 385 -62.80 11.15 -130.60
CA MET A 385 -61.82 11.75 -129.67
C MET A 385 -62.44 12.02 -128.29
N ARG A 386 -63.66 12.55 -128.24
CA ARG A 386 -64.45 12.75 -127.01
C ARG A 386 -64.77 11.44 -126.29
N GLN A 387 -64.92 10.32 -127.01
CA GLN A 387 -65.07 9.00 -126.42
C GLN A 387 -63.75 8.43 -125.89
N LEU A 388 -62.61 8.71 -126.53
CA LEU A 388 -61.27 8.39 -126.00
C LEU A 388 -60.99 9.19 -124.72
N ARG A 389 -61.15 10.52 -124.76
CA ARG A 389 -61.00 11.41 -123.60
C ARG A 389 -61.85 10.95 -122.41
N LYS A 390 -63.12 10.59 -122.64
CA LYS A 390 -64.01 9.99 -121.61
C LYS A 390 -63.52 8.66 -121.00
N LYS A 391 -62.68 7.87 -121.70
CA LYS A 391 -62.03 6.69 -121.12
C LYS A 391 -60.80 7.10 -120.30
N MET A 392 -60.00 8.04 -120.81
CA MET A 392 -58.84 8.59 -120.10
C MET A 392 -59.25 9.29 -118.79
N ASP A 393 -60.34 10.05 -118.77
CA ASP A 393 -60.93 10.64 -117.55
C ASP A 393 -61.24 9.60 -116.47
N LYS A 394 -61.54 8.35 -116.84
CA LYS A 394 -61.78 7.25 -115.88
C LYS A 394 -60.46 6.72 -115.33
N GLY A 395 -59.44 6.59 -116.18
CA GLY A 395 -58.06 6.28 -115.78
C GLY A 395 -57.50 7.33 -114.83
N TRP A 396 -57.64 8.61 -115.16
CA TRP A 396 -57.27 9.74 -114.31
C TRP A 396 -57.99 9.71 -112.95
N ARG A 397 -59.31 9.50 -112.90
CA ARG A 397 -60.05 9.34 -111.62
C ARG A 397 -59.68 8.10 -110.81
N ALA A 398 -59.17 7.04 -111.44
CA ALA A 398 -58.61 5.90 -110.73
C ALA A 398 -57.22 6.26 -110.15
N TRP A 399 -56.34 6.83 -110.97
CA TRP A 399 -55.00 7.26 -110.57
C TRP A 399 -55.01 8.32 -109.48
N VAL A 400 -55.92 9.31 -109.51
CA VAL A 400 -56.06 10.34 -108.47
C VAL A 400 -56.49 9.75 -107.11
N ARG A 401 -57.27 8.66 -107.10
CA ARG A 401 -57.60 7.94 -105.86
C ARG A 401 -56.41 7.14 -105.36
N TRP A 402 -55.82 6.31 -106.23
CA TRP A 402 -54.61 5.55 -105.92
C TRP A 402 -53.47 6.46 -105.40
N ARG A 403 -53.20 7.61 -106.02
CA ARG A 403 -52.19 8.58 -105.58
C ARG A 403 -52.46 9.06 -104.15
N LYS A 404 -53.73 9.31 -103.79
CA LYS A 404 -54.11 9.73 -102.43
C LYS A 404 -53.94 8.60 -101.42
N GLU A 405 -54.33 7.38 -101.79
CA GLU A 405 -54.19 6.17 -100.98
C GLU A 405 -52.71 5.84 -100.74
N GLU A 406 -51.88 5.87 -101.78
CA GLU A 406 -50.43 5.65 -101.76
C GLU A 406 -49.69 6.75 -100.97
N ALA A 407 -50.07 8.02 -101.14
CA ALA A 407 -49.50 9.13 -100.37
C ALA A 407 -49.88 9.03 -98.87
N ALA A 408 -51.12 8.66 -98.55
CA ALA A 408 -51.56 8.45 -97.17
C ALA A 408 -50.85 7.24 -96.53
N ALA A 409 -50.73 6.11 -97.24
CA ALA A 409 -50.04 4.92 -96.75
C ALA A 409 -48.53 5.15 -96.57
N TYR A 410 -47.88 5.92 -97.45
CA TYR A 410 -46.49 6.33 -97.25
C TYR A 410 -46.35 7.31 -96.08
N LYS A 411 -47.28 8.27 -95.96
CA LYS A 411 -47.30 9.21 -94.85
C LYS A 411 -47.40 8.50 -93.49
N MET A 412 -48.30 7.52 -93.36
CA MET A 412 -48.43 6.73 -92.12
C MET A 412 -47.11 6.07 -91.71
N LYS A 413 -46.37 5.48 -92.66
CA LYS A 413 -45.05 4.88 -92.37
C LYS A 413 -44.01 5.89 -91.89
N VAL A 414 -44.00 7.10 -92.46
CA VAL A 414 -43.11 8.18 -92.02
C VAL A 414 -43.50 8.71 -90.63
N GLU A 415 -44.80 8.72 -90.31
CA GLU A 415 -45.30 9.07 -88.98
C GLU A 415 -45.01 7.95 -87.95
N GLU A 416 -45.13 6.68 -88.31
CA GLU A 416 -44.73 5.51 -87.50
C GLU A 416 -43.22 5.56 -87.16
N GLU A 417 -42.35 5.75 -88.16
CA GLU A 417 -40.90 5.92 -87.96
C GLU A 417 -40.57 7.08 -87.01
N ARG A 418 -41.32 8.20 -87.11
CA ARG A 418 -41.14 9.37 -86.25
C ARG A 418 -41.56 9.07 -84.80
N THR A 419 -42.74 8.48 -84.60
CA THR A 419 -43.25 8.17 -83.25
C THR A 419 -42.42 7.10 -82.54
N ILE A 420 -41.89 6.10 -83.25
CA ILE A 420 -40.91 5.15 -82.67
C ILE A 420 -39.68 5.90 -82.12
N ARG A 421 -39.23 6.97 -82.78
CA ARG A 421 -38.09 7.76 -82.29
C ARG A 421 -38.47 8.69 -81.12
N GLU A 422 -39.68 9.26 -81.13
CA GLU A 422 -40.24 10.02 -79.99
C GLU A 422 -40.33 9.14 -78.73
N GLU A 423 -40.80 7.89 -78.85
CA GLU A 423 -40.84 6.92 -77.74
C GLU A 423 -39.44 6.54 -77.23
N ILE A 424 -38.46 6.39 -78.13
CA ILE A 424 -37.06 6.14 -77.74
C ILE A 424 -36.52 7.32 -76.92
N MET A 425 -36.71 8.57 -77.36
CA MET A 425 -36.30 9.76 -76.60
C MET A 425 -36.95 9.81 -75.21
N TYR A 426 -38.27 9.58 -75.13
CA TYR A 426 -38.99 9.48 -73.85
C TYR A 426 -38.40 8.40 -72.93
N SER A 427 -38.08 7.21 -73.47
CA SER A 427 -37.46 6.11 -72.70
C SER A 427 -36.04 6.44 -72.18
N VAL A 428 -35.31 7.33 -72.85
CA VAL A 428 -33.99 7.79 -72.42
C VAL A 428 -34.14 8.83 -71.32
N LYS A 429 -35.05 9.82 -71.47
CA LYS A 429 -35.32 10.82 -70.44
C LYS A 429 -35.78 10.17 -69.13
N LYS A 430 -36.75 9.26 -69.19
CA LYS A 430 -37.24 8.55 -68.01
C LYS A 430 -36.14 7.79 -67.27
N ARG A 431 -35.27 7.06 -67.97
CA ARG A 431 -34.14 6.34 -67.33
C ARG A 431 -33.11 7.29 -66.72
N HIS A 432 -32.92 8.47 -67.30
CA HIS A 432 -32.05 9.50 -66.71
C HIS A 432 -32.67 10.09 -65.42
N GLU A 433 -33.96 10.40 -65.43
CA GLU A 433 -34.72 10.82 -64.23
C GLU A 433 -34.65 9.76 -63.11
N GLU A 434 -34.86 8.49 -63.45
CA GLU A 434 -34.76 7.35 -62.52
C GLU A 434 -33.35 7.22 -61.92
N SER A 435 -32.30 7.37 -62.73
CA SER A 435 -30.90 7.31 -62.30
C SER A 435 -30.48 8.49 -61.42
N VAL A 436 -30.96 9.71 -61.72
CA VAL A 436 -30.77 10.91 -60.88
C VAL A 436 -31.42 10.73 -59.51
N GLU A 437 -32.63 10.16 -59.47
CA GLU A 437 -33.34 9.91 -58.22
C GLU A 437 -32.70 8.77 -57.40
N GLU A 438 -32.17 7.73 -58.06
CA GLU A 438 -31.36 6.69 -57.40
C GLU A 438 -30.08 7.26 -56.79
N GLY A 439 -29.35 8.10 -57.52
CA GLY A 439 -28.16 8.81 -57.02
C GLY A 439 -28.48 9.68 -55.80
N ARG A 440 -29.61 10.41 -55.81
CA ARG A 440 -30.08 11.18 -54.66
C ARG A 440 -30.39 10.30 -53.44
N ARG A 441 -30.99 9.12 -53.65
CA ARG A 441 -31.27 8.14 -52.58
C ARG A 441 -30.01 7.47 -52.03
N GLU A 442 -28.97 7.26 -52.83
CA GLU A 442 -27.67 6.76 -52.35
C GLU A 442 -26.93 7.84 -51.55
N LEU A 443 -26.88 9.08 -52.04
CA LEU A 443 -26.31 10.21 -51.30
C LEU A 443 -26.98 10.38 -49.93
N GLY A 444 -28.32 10.38 -49.89
CA GLY A 444 -29.08 10.43 -48.64
C GLY A 444 -28.80 9.25 -47.70
N ARG A 445 -28.58 8.04 -48.22
CA ARG A 445 -28.20 6.87 -47.42
C ARG A 445 -26.79 7.00 -46.85
N ARG A 446 -25.80 7.48 -47.63
CA ARG A 446 -24.43 7.75 -47.15
C ARG A 446 -24.44 8.81 -46.05
N GLN A 447 -25.07 9.96 -46.29
CA GLN A 447 -25.12 11.07 -45.32
C GLN A 447 -25.81 10.66 -44.01
N ALA A 448 -26.93 9.90 -44.10
CA ALA A 448 -27.58 9.36 -42.92
C ALA A 448 -26.73 8.31 -42.17
N ALA A 449 -25.88 7.55 -42.85
CA ALA A 449 -24.93 6.62 -42.22
C ALA A 449 -23.78 7.35 -41.52
N GLU A 450 -23.26 8.40 -42.14
CA GLU A 450 -22.20 9.25 -41.59
C GLU A 450 -22.63 10.01 -40.34
N LEU A 451 -23.84 10.59 -40.32
CA LEU A 451 -24.38 11.21 -39.10
C LEU A 451 -24.50 10.20 -37.94
N ARG A 452 -24.96 8.96 -38.20
CA ARG A 452 -24.97 7.91 -37.18
C ARG A 452 -23.55 7.54 -36.70
N TRP A 453 -22.58 7.49 -37.61
CA TRP A 453 -21.18 7.23 -37.24
C TRP A 453 -20.62 8.33 -36.34
N VAL A 454 -20.91 9.61 -36.62
CA VAL A 454 -20.56 10.73 -35.73
C VAL A 454 -21.18 10.53 -34.34
N THR A 455 -22.48 10.17 -34.25
CA THR A 455 -23.13 9.88 -32.97
C THR A 455 -22.45 8.73 -32.20
N PHE A 456 -22.02 7.66 -32.88
CA PHE A 456 -21.27 6.57 -32.25
C PHE A 456 -19.88 7.03 -31.77
N VAL A 457 -19.17 7.86 -32.52
CA VAL A 457 -17.87 8.41 -32.12
C VAL A 457 -17.99 9.33 -30.90
N VAL A 458 -19.03 10.17 -30.84
CA VAL A 458 -19.37 11.00 -29.67
C VAL A 458 -19.61 10.11 -28.45
N ALA A 459 -20.45 9.07 -28.59
CA ALA A 459 -20.78 8.15 -27.49
C ALA A 459 -19.58 7.34 -26.98
N GLU A 460 -18.69 6.84 -27.86
CA GLU A 460 -17.50 6.10 -27.42
C GLU A 460 -16.48 7.03 -26.74
N ARG A 461 -16.29 8.26 -27.22
CA ARG A 461 -15.42 9.23 -26.53
C ARG A 461 -15.93 9.59 -25.15
N ALA A 462 -17.24 9.76 -24.98
CA ALA A 462 -17.86 9.97 -23.67
C ALA A 462 -17.66 8.77 -22.73
N GLN A 463 -17.81 7.54 -23.23
CA GLN A 463 -17.50 6.32 -22.46
C GLN A 463 -16.02 6.22 -22.08
N LEU A 464 -15.09 6.51 -22.99
CA LEU A 464 -13.66 6.51 -22.70
C LEU A 464 -13.30 7.53 -21.62
N LEU A 465 -13.85 8.75 -21.71
CA LEU A 465 -13.63 9.79 -20.70
C LEU A 465 -14.19 9.40 -19.33
N ALA A 466 -15.37 8.77 -19.28
CA ALA A 466 -15.94 8.25 -18.04
C ALA A 466 -15.13 7.09 -17.44
N ARG A 467 -14.58 6.18 -18.27
CA ARG A 467 -13.67 5.11 -17.80
C ARG A 467 -12.36 5.66 -17.21
N MET A 468 -11.86 6.77 -17.76
CA MET A 468 -10.69 7.47 -17.22
C MET A 468 -11.01 8.17 -15.88
N GLU A 469 -12.18 8.78 -15.76
CA GLU A 469 -12.66 9.40 -14.51
C GLU A 469 -12.80 8.36 -13.39
N THR A 470 -13.42 7.21 -13.64
CA THR A 470 -13.51 6.12 -12.65
C THR A 470 -12.14 5.59 -12.25
N ALA A 471 -11.24 5.37 -13.21
CA ALA A 471 -9.89 4.90 -12.93
C ALA A 471 -9.08 5.89 -12.06
N GLU A 472 -9.17 7.20 -12.33
CA GLU A 472 -8.44 8.20 -11.55
C GLU A 472 -9.00 8.40 -10.13
N VAL A 473 -10.29 8.11 -9.92
CA VAL A 473 -10.88 8.00 -8.57
C VAL A 473 -10.39 6.73 -7.86
N GLU A 474 -10.36 5.58 -8.54
CA GLU A 474 -9.98 4.28 -7.98
C GLU A 474 -8.48 4.13 -7.69
N ASP A 475 -7.58 4.58 -8.58
CA ASP A 475 -6.13 4.43 -8.44
C ASP A 475 -5.60 5.10 -7.16
N GLY A 476 -6.06 6.33 -6.88
CA GLY A 476 -5.73 7.02 -5.64
C GLY A 476 -6.51 6.54 -4.42
N ALA A 477 -7.52 5.69 -4.57
CA ALA A 477 -8.07 4.93 -3.45
C ALA A 477 -7.18 3.72 -3.13
N ASN A 478 -6.76 2.97 -4.15
CA ASN A 478 -5.83 1.84 -4.02
C ASN A 478 -4.47 2.27 -3.44
N GLY A 479 -3.98 3.45 -3.82
CA GLY A 479 -2.75 4.05 -3.27
C GLY A 479 -2.76 4.28 -1.75
N TYR A 480 -3.93 4.30 -1.10
CA TYR A 480 -4.09 4.41 0.35
C TYR A 480 -4.38 3.07 1.06
N ILE A 481 -4.64 1.98 0.33
CA ILE A 481 -4.88 0.65 0.91
C ILE A 481 -3.55 -0.07 1.21
N VAL A 482 -2.54 0.13 0.36
CA VAL A 482 -1.23 -0.57 0.44
C VAL A 482 -0.43 -0.24 1.70
N SER A 483 -0.68 0.90 2.35
CA SER A 483 0.02 1.33 3.58
C SER A 483 -0.57 0.77 4.89
N GLY A 484 -1.61 -0.07 4.83
CA GLY A 484 -2.34 -0.55 6.00
C GLY A 484 -2.39 -2.06 6.23
N SER A 485 -1.69 -2.88 5.43
CA SER A 485 -1.94 -4.34 5.37
C SER A 485 -0.71 -5.27 5.42
N GLU A 486 0.44 -4.81 5.92
CA GLU A 486 1.52 -5.72 6.36
C GLU A 486 1.28 -6.14 7.82
N GLY A 487 0.48 -7.19 8.05
CA GLY A 487 0.05 -7.49 9.43
C GLY A 487 -0.47 -8.89 9.79
N GLU A 488 -0.99 -9.71 8.87
CA GLU A 488 -1.46 -11.07 9.27
C GLU A 488 -1.45 -12.09 8.12
N ALA A 489 -0.48 -13.02 8.16
CA ALA A 489 -0.38 -14.14 7.23
C ALA A 489 -1.08 -15.37 7.82
N ALA A 490 -2.35 -15.58 7.47
CA ALA A 490 -3.13 -16.72 7.93
C ALA A 490 -2.55 -18.07 7.42
N TYR A 491 -2.33 -19.01 8.34
CA TYR A 491 -1.82 -20.34 8.04
C TYR A 491 -2.97 -21.33 7.88
N GLU A 492 -3.47 -21.52 6.64
CA GLU A 492 -4.45 -22.57 6.33
C GLU A 492 -3.78 -23.84 5.80
N GLY A 493 -3.78 -24.90 6.63
CA GLY A 493 -3.25 -26.21 6.28
C GLY A 493 -4.20 -27.00 5.38
N VAL A 494 -3.86 -27.12 4.10
CA VAL A 494 -4.64 -27.90 3.12
C VAL A 494 -4.79 -29.37 3.55
N SER A 495 -6.03 -29.81 3.74
CA SER A 495 -6.40 -31.21 3.97
C SER A 495 -7.31 -31.67 2.83
N GLY A 496 -6.79 -32.50 1.92
CA GLY A 496 -7.55 -33.04 0.79
C GLY A 496 -8.46 -34.21 1.18
N PRO A 497 -9.54 -34.48 0.43
CA PRO A 497 -10.45 -35.59 0.70
C PRO A 497 -9.88 -36.96 0.26
N SER A 498 -10.50 -38.02 0.78
CA SER A 498 -10.42 -39.40 0.27
C SER A 498 -11.83 -39.94 0.06
#